data_AF-A0A4Q9MGA5-F1
#
_entry.id   AF-A0A4Q9MGA5-F1
#
_cell.length_a   1.000
_cell.length_b   1.000
_cell.length_c   1.000
_cell.angle_alpha   90.00
_cell.angle_beta   90.00
_cell.angle_gamma   90.00
#
_symmetry.space_group_name_H-M   'P 1'
#
loop_
_entity.id
_entity.type
_entity.pdbx_description
1 polymer ?
#
loop_
_entity_poly.entity_id
_entity_poly.type
_entity_poly.pdbx_seq_one_letter_code
_entity_poly.pdbx_strand_id
1 'polypeptide(L)'
;MSASSVWYPAILQHPVQKACAFSMTRNRRFGSLSKNSTSRTHLSTSGGGCNNFLPLPARTRVPPDVAAFTHLIAGTGEARTLVTDLRRIGLYVARIVADPQTLNHPVIAWDEEVQSLRAHEIGERVSGEGDAMKAKRIYLEPEQVVKAVKEVKEEFSKHPDRPDLMVKASMIQNYWSSRRILPRTQRGLDTTWTRESYIRTCRSIRLRSSRKSSTS
;
A
#
# COMPACT_ATOMS: atom_id res chain seq x y z
N MET A 1 12.77 59.80 7.51
CA MET A 1 13.27 59.27 8.80
C MET A 1 12.68 57.87 8.94
N SER A 2 13.28 56.92 8.22
CA SER A 2 14.13 55.82 8.73
C SER A 2 13.29 54.62 9.17
N ALA A 3 13.10 53.71 8.20
CA ALA A 3 12.53 52.39 8.35
C ALA A 3 13.62 51.44 8.86
N SER A 4 13.30 50.64 9.87
CA SER A 4 14.17 49.62 10.44
C SER A 4 14.06 48.33 9.64
N SER A 5 15.01 48.12 8.72
CA SER A 5 15.25 46.86 8.03
C SER A 5 16.34 46.07 8.79
N VAL A 6 15.96 44.95 9.40
CA VAL A 6 16.90 43.99 9.98
C VAL A 6 17.23 42.93 8.94
N TRP A 7 18.51 42.82 8.64
CA TRP A 7 19.16 41.78 7.83
C TRP A 7 19.40 40.51 8.64
N TYR A 8 19.23 39.33 8.02
CA TYR A 8 20.13 38.16 8.09
C TYR A 8 19.70 37.12 7.01
N PRO A 9 20.55 36.15 6.62
CA PRO A 9 20.86 35.90 5.22
C PRO A 9 20.25 34.61 4.68
N ALA A 10 20.28 34.51 3.36
CA ALA A 10 19.99 33.30 2.60
C ALA A 10 20.92 32.15 2.98
N ILE A 11 20.35 31.01 3.38
CA ILE A 11 20.98 29.70 3.24
C ILE A 11 20.01 28.78 2.51
N LEU A 12 20.43 28.41 1.29
CA LEU A 12 19.91 27.36 0.45
C LEU A 12 19.86 26.02 1.20
N GLN A 13 18.73 25.29 1.15
CA GLN A 13 18.70 23.83 1.06
C GLN A 13 17.28 23.29 0.83
N HIS A 14 17.10 22.64 -0.32
CA HIS A 14 16.05 21.65 -0.63
C HIS A 14 16.77 20.47 -1.32
N PRO A 15 16.16 19.28 -1.48
CA PRO A 15 15.44 18.46 -0.52
C PRO A 15 16.01 17.01 -0.51
N VAL A 16 16.03 16.31 0.63
CA VAL A 16 16.42 14.89 0.68
C VAL A 16 15.31 14.04 1.27
N GLN A 17 14.82 13.13 0.43
CA GLN A 17 14.30 11.78 0.71
C GLN A 17 13.81 11.52 2.15
N LYS A 18 12.49 11.50 2.34
CA LYS A 18 11.88 10.71 3.43
C LYS A 18 11.63 9.31 2.89
N ALA A 19 12.66 8.47 2.94
CA ALA A 19 12.48 7.02 3.03
C ALA A 19 12.12 6.70 4.48
N CYS A 20 11.06 5.92 4.68
CA CYS A 20 10.76 5.31 5.98
C CYS A 20 11.92 4.40 6.38
N ALA A 21 12.84 4.92 7.18
CA ALA A 21 13.89 4.15 7.83
C ALA A 21 13.30 3.46 9.07
N PHE A 22 13.19 2.15 9.01
CA PHE A 22 12.96 1.31 10.18
C PHE A 22 14.25 1.26 10.99
N SER A 23 14.36 2.09 12.02
CA SER A 23 15.50 2.10 12.95
C SER A 23 15.33 0.96 13.96
N MET A 24 16.18 -0.07 13.86
CA MET A 24 16.35 -1.08 14.90
C MET A 24 17.46 -0.66 15.85
N THR A 25 17.10 -0.03 16.97
CA THR A 25 18.00 0.14 18.11
C THR A 25 18.15 -1.22 18.82
N ARG A 26 19.37 -1.76 18.82
CA ARG A 26 19.77 -2.94 19.60
C ARG A 26 19.52 -2.69 21.09
N ASN A 27 18.76 -3.56 21.75
CA ASN A 27 18.82 -3.69 23.20
C ASN A 27 19.02 -5.16 23.58
N ARG A 28 20.25 -5.50 23.96
CA ARG A 28 20.61 -6.76 24.64
C ARG A 28 20.30 -6.58 26.12
N ARG A 29 19.42 -7.42 26.66
CA ARG A 29 19.48 -7.96 28.03
C ARG A 29 18.49 -9.12 28.13
N PHE A 30 19.02 -10.35 28.17
CA PHE A 30 18.27 -11.55 28.54
C PHE A 30 18.01 -11.50 30.05
N GLY A 31 16.75 -11.34 30.44
CA GLY A 31 16.26 -11.54 31.80
C GLY A 31 15.51 -12.88 31.88
N SER A 32 15.76 -13.61 32.95
CA SER A 32 15.30 -14.97 33.25
C SER A 32 13.78 -15.21 33.09
N LEU A 33 13.46 -16.31 32.40
CA LEU A 33 12.12 -16.88 32.24
C LEU A 33 11.51 -17.31 33.58
N SER A 34 10.48 -16.58 34.02
CA SER A 34 9.54 -17.05 35.05
C SER A 34 8.56 -18.03 34.42
N LYS A 35 8.60 -19.28 34.87
CA LYS A 35 7.62 -20.32 34.53
C LYS A 35 6.43 -20.13 35.46
N ASN A 36 5.39 -19.45 34.98
CA ASN A 36 3.97 -19.59 35.37
C ASN A 36 3.17 -18.45 34.73
N SER A 37 2.79 -18.63 33.47
CA SER A 37 1.78 -17.77 32.85
C SER A 37 0.87 -18.65 32.00
N THR A 38 -0.27 -18.97 32.57
CA THR A 38 -1.42 -19.60 31.93
C THR A 38 -1.74 -18.88 30.63
N SER A 39 -1.84 -19.64 29.55
CA SER A 39 -1.97 -19.22 28.16
C SER A 39 -3.26 -18.42 27.95
N ARG A 40 -3.21 -17.10 28.16
CA ARG A 40 -4.23 -16.17 27.65
C ARG A 40 -3.73 -15.64 26.32
N THR A 41 -4.28 -16.17 25.24
CA THR A 41 -4.13 -15.64 23.87
C THR A 41 -4.75 -14.25 23.78
N HIS A 42 -4.01 -13.24 24.25
CA HIS A 42 -4.24 -11.87 23.81
C HIS A 42 -3.82 -11.80 22.34
N LEU A 43 -4.79 -11.93 21.42
CA LEU A 43 -4.62 -11.37 20.09
C LEU A 43 -4.40 -9.86 20.26
N SER A 44 -3.13 -9.46 20.22
CA SER A 44 -2.70 -8.08 20.13
C SER A 44 -3.33 -7.43 18.90
N THR A 45 -4.33 -6.59 19.12
CA THR A 45 -5.06 -5.82 18.11
C THR A 45 -4.26 -4.64 17.53
N SER A 46 -3.00 -4.41 17.95
CA SER A 46 -2.27 -3.18 17.66
C SER A 46 -1.23 -3.25 16.52
N GLY A 47 -1.40 -4.14 15.55
CA GLY A 47 -0.46 -4.23 14.43
C GLY A 47 -1.02 -4.89 13.16
N GLY A 48 -2.34 -4.87 12.98
CA GLY A 48 -2.98 -5.47 11.83
C GLY A 48 -2.76 -4.61 10.58
N GLY A 49 -1.74 -4.94 9.79
CA GLY A 49 -1.85 -4.74 8.36
C GLY A 49 -3.05 -5.55 7.91
N CYS A 50 -4.23 -4.93 7.90
CA CYS A 50 -5.48 -5.59 7.54
C CYS A 50 -5.34 -6.02 6.08
N ASN A 51 -4.94 -7.26 5.87
CA ASN A 51 -5.03 -7.89 4.58
C ASN A 51 -6.53 -8.11 4.34
N ASN A 52 -7.22 -7.05 3.88
CA ASN A 52 -8.65 -7.02 3.54
C ASN A 52 -8.99 -7.90 2.33
N PHE A 53 -8.09 -8.83 2.00
CA PHE A 53 -8.21 -9.77 0.91
C PHE A 53 -9.22 -10.88 1.21
N LEU A 54 -9.39 -11.24 2.49
CA LEU A 54 -10.43 -12.18 2.92
C LEU A 54 -11.63 -11.43 3.50
N PRO A 55 -12.86 -11.82 3.15
CA PRO A 55 -14.06 -11.24 3.75
C PRO A 55 -14.11 -11.56 5.24
N LEU A 56 -14.52 -10.58 6.04
CA LEU A 56 -14.69 -10.79 7.47
C LEU A 56 -15.93 -11.65 7.75
N PRO A 57 -15.87 -12.60 8.70
CA PRO A 57 -17.05 -13.39 9.06
C PRO A 57 -18.12 -12.54 9.74
N ALA A 58 -19.37 -12.99 9.73
CA ALA A 58 -20.50 -12.26 10.29
C ALA A 58 -20.37 -12.05 11.80
N ARG A 59 -19.67 -12.94 12.51
CA ARG A 59 -19.37 -12.82 13.94
C ARG A 59 -18.35 -11.72 14.30
N THR A 60 -17.75 -11.04 13.32
CA THR A 60 -16.74 -10.01 13.58
C THR A 60 -17.36 -8.79 14.27
N ARG A 61 -16.69 -8.24 15.29
CA ARG A 61 -17.15 -7.05 16.04
C ARG A 61 -16.69 -5.71 15.43
N VAL A 62 -16.34 -5.70 14.14
CA VAL A 62 -15.96 -4.46 13.44
C VAL A 62 -17.22 -3.66 13.09
N PRO A 63 -17.12 -2.32 12.95
CA PRO A 63 -18.22 -1.50 12.47
C PRO A 63 -18.79 -2.05 11.15
N PRO A 64 -20.13 -2.01 10.94
CA PRO A 64 -20.76 -2.58 9.74
C PRO A 64 -20.20 -2.04 8.43
N ASP A 65 -19.87 -0.75 8.38
CA ASP A 65 -19.28 -0.12 7.19
C ASP A 65 -17.94 -0.75 6.84
N VAL A 66 -17.11 -1.03 7.85
CA VAL A 66 -15.80 -1.70 7.68
C VAL A 66 -15.99 -3.14 7.23
N ALA A 67 -16.96 -3.86 7.81
CA ALA A 67 -17.29 -5.22 7.36
C ALA A 67 -17.74 -5.24 5.90
N ALA A 68 -18.63 -4.30 5.51
CA ALA A 68 -19.15 -4.19 4.16
C ALA A 68 -18.02 -4.01 3.13
N PHE A 69 -16.99 -3.23 3.44
CA PHE A 69 -15.82 -3.09 2.56
C PHE A 69 -15.14 -4.43 2.25
N THR A 70 -15.03 -5.33 3.23
CA THR A 70 -14.40 -6.64 3.02
C THR A 70 -15.26 -7.61 2.21
N HIS A 71 -16.53 -7.29 2.00
CA HIS A 71 -17.44 -8.07 1.16
C HIS A 71 -17.53 -7.56 -0.29
N LEU A 72 -16.83 -6.46 -0.62
CA LEU A 72 -16.82 -5.90 -1.97
C LEU A 72 -15.99 -6.77 -2.93
N ILE A 73 -16.60 -7.14 -4.03
CA ILE A 73 -15.96 -7.80 -5.17
C ILE A 73 -16.09 -6.87 -6.38
N ALA A 74 -14.98 -6.46 -6.97
CA ALA A 74 -15.03 -5.61 -8.15
C ALA A 74 -15.32 -6.45 -9.41
N GLY A 75 -16.33 -6.04 -10.20
CA GLY A 75 -16.86 -6.73 -11.39
C GLY A 75 -17.08 -8.22 -11.15
N THR A 76 -16.57 -9.09 -12.01
CA THR A 76 -16.77 -10.55 -11.90
C THR A 76 -15.93 -11.23 -10.81
N GLY A 77 -14.99 -10.53 -10.18
CA GLY A 77 -14.05 -11.12 -9.21
C GLY A 77 -12.91 -11.93 -9.83
N GLU A 78 -12.75 -11.89 -11.15
CA GLU A 78 -11.66 -12.56 -11.90
C GLU A 78 -10.31 -11.86 -11.77
N ALA A 79 -10.31 -10.62 -11.27
CA ALA A 79 -9.09 -9.85 -11.05
C ALA A 79 -8.16 -10.61 -10.08
N ARG A 80 -6.90 -10.73 -10.50
CA ARG A 80 -5.88 -11.49 -9.79
C ARG A 80 -5.03 -10.57 -8.91
N THR A 81 -4.75 -11.04 -7.71
CA THR A 81 -3.90 -10.34 -6.73
C THR A 81 -2.68 -11.20 -6.42
N LEU A 82 -1.51 -10.57 -6.41
CA LEU A 82 -0.27 -11.21 -6.02
C LEU A 82 -0.21 -11.31 -4.49
N VAL A 83 -0.04 -12.51 -3.97
CA VAL A 83 0.01 -12.79 -2.53
C VAL A 83 1.35 -13.43 -2.20
N THR A 84 1.89 -13.06 -1.04
CA THR A 84 3.15 -13.59 -0.51
C THR A 84 2.92 -14.06 0.92
N ASP A 85 3.46 -15.22 1.27
CA ASP A 85 3.48 -15.65 2.68
C ASP A 85 4.35 -14.66 3.47
N LEU A 86 3.79 -14.11 4.55
CA LEU A 86 4.48 -13.18 5.45
C LEU A 86 5.84 -13.73 5.90
N ARG A 87 5.95 -15.04 6.10
CA ARG A 87 7.18 -15.74 6.52
C ARG A 87 8.27 -15.71 5.44
N ARG A 88 7.89 -15.57 4.16
CA ARG A 88 8.80 -15.57 3.01
C ARG A 88 9.27 -14.17 2.61
N ILE A 89 8.61 -13.11 3.06
CA ILE A 89 9.00 -11.73 2.74
C ILE A 89 10.48 -11.47 3.09
N GLY A 90 10.93 -11.89 4.28
CA GLY A 90 12.33 -11.72 4.68
C GLY A 90 13.32 -12.44 3.77
N LEU A 91 12.96 -13.63 3.26
CA LEU A 91 13.78 -14.40 2.32
C LEU A 91 13.90 -13.69 0.97
N TYR A 92 12.78 -13.17 0.44
CA TYR A 92 12.80 -12.40 -0.80
C TYR A 92 13.65 -11.14 -0.67
N VAL A 93 13.50 -10.39 0.42
CA VAL A 93 14.31 -9.20 0.68
C VAL A 93 15.80 -9.54 0.77
N ALA A 94 16.17 -10.59 1.49
CA ALA A 94 17.57 -11.01 1.61
C ALA A 94 18.19 -11.36 0.24
N ARG A 95 17.44 -12.06 -0.62
CA ARG A 95 17.88 -12.38 -2.00
C ARG A 95 18.03 -11.13 -2.86
N ILE A 96 17.07 -10.21 -2.80
CA ILE A 96 17.10 -8.94 -3.55
C ILE A 96 18.28 -8.05 -3.13
N VAL A 97 18.65 -8.04 -1.85
CA VAL A 97 19.80 -7.24 -1.39
C VAL A 97 21.13 -7.88 -1.79
N ALA A 98 21.18 -9.22 -1.82
CA ALA A 98 22.40 -9.95 -2.16
C ALA A 98 22.69 -10.00 -3.67
N ASP A 99 21.68 -9.86 -4.52
CA ASP A 99 21.81 -9.93 -5.97
C ASP A 99 22.24 -8.56 -6.56
N PRO A 100 23.43 -8.45 -7.18
CA PRO A 100 23.85 -7.19 -7.82
C PRO A 100 22.96 -6.81 -9.02
N GLN A 101 22.23 -7.74 -9.63
CA GLN A 101 21.34 -7.47 -10.75
C GLN A 101 20.07 -6.71 -10.35
N THR A 102 19.70 -6.75 -9.08
CA THR A 102 18.53 -6.03 -8.55
C THR A 102 18.86 -4.63 -8.02
N LEU A 103 20.14 -4.23 -8.04
CA LEU A 103 20.57 -2.91 -7.58
C LEU A 103 20.00 -1.80 -8.48
N ASN A 104 19.29 -0.84 -7.88
CA ASN A 104 18.59 0.26 -8.58
C ASN A 104 17.45 -0.18 -9.51
N HIS A 105 16.90 -1.38 -9.32
CA HIS A 105 15.75 -1.87 -10.07
C HIS A 105 14.53 -2.09 -9.16
N PRO A 106 13.31 -1.75 -9.61
CA PRO A 106 12.10 -2.16 -8.92
C PRO A 106 11.92 -3.68 -9.09
N VAL A 107 11.77 -4.40 -7.98
CA VAL A 107 11.56 -5.85 -7.96
C VAL A 107 10.20 -6.16 -7.35
N ILE A 108 9.46 -7.06 -8.00
CA ILE A 108 8.21 -7.61 -7.47
C ILE A 108 8.47 -9.08 -7.15
N ALA A 109 8.20 -9.48 -5.91
CA ALA A 109 8.27 -10.86 -5.46
C ALA A 109 6.89 -11.30 -4.99
N TRP A 110 6.46 -12.48 -5.38
CA TRP A 110 5.20 -13.09 -4.96
C TRP A 110 5.31 -14.61 -4.96
N ASP A 111 4.47 -15.26 -4.15
CA ASP A 111 4.36 -16.73 -4.10
C ASP A 111 3.24 -17.21 -5.02
N GLU A 112 2.07 -16.60 -4.87
CA GLU A 112 0.83 -17.05 -5.51
C GLU A 112 0.09 -15.88 -6.17
N GLU A 113 -0.72 -16.21 -7.16
CA GLU A 113 -1.64 -15.29 -7.82
C GLU A 113 -3.06 -15.79 -7.58
N VAL A 114 -3.87 -15.00 -6.86
CA VAL A 114 -5.19 -15.44 -6.39
C VAL A 114 -6.27 -14.52 -6.94
N GLN A 115 -7.31 -15.10 -7.53
CA GLN A 115 -8.51 -14.36 -7.95
C GLN A 115 -9.28 -13.85 -6.73
N SER A 116 -9.79 -12.63 -6.80
CA SER A 116 -10.58 -12.03 -5.70
C SER A 116 -11.78 -12.91 -5.31
N LEU A 117 -12.50 -13.48 -6.29
CA LEU A 117 -13.60 -14.40 -6.01
C LEU A 117 -13.12 -15.64 -5.23
N ARG A 118 -11.96 -16.19 -5.61
CA ARG A 118 -11.38 -17.35 -4.95
C ARG A 118 -10.98 -17.05 -3.51
N ALA A 119 -10.51 -15.84 -3.23
CA ALA A 119 -10.23 -15.38 -1.88
C ALA A 119 -11.49 -15.37 -1.00
N HIS A 120 -12.62 -14.89 -1.55
CA HIS A 120 -13.90 -14.91 -0.86
C HIS A 120 -14.37 -16.34 -0.56
N GLU A 121 -14.28 -17.26 -1.52
CA GLU A 121 -14.60 -18.68 -1.32
C GLU A 121 -13.75 -19.32 -0.22
N ILE A 122 -12.46 -18.97 -0.15
CA ILE A 122 -11.58 -19.44 0.92
C ILE A 122 -12.04 -18.88 2.27
N GLY A 123 -12.33 -17.58 2.35
CA GLY A 123 -12.83 -16.94 3.56
C GLY A 123 -14.15 -17.55 4.05
N GLU A 124 -15.09 -17.81 3.14
CA GLU A 124 -16.37 -18.46 3.39
C GLU A 124 -16.20 -19.90 3.91
N ARG A 125 -15.30 -20.66 3.32
CA ARG A 125 -15.03 -22.04 3.73
C ARG A 125 -14.36 -22.11 5.10
N VAL A 126 -13.39 -21.22 5.35
CA VAL A 126 -12.60 -21.22 6.59
C VAL A 126 -13.37 -20.61 7.77
N SER A 127 -14.31 -19.70 7.52
CA SER A 127 -15.12 -19.09 8.58
C SER A 127 -16.13 -20.05 9.23
N GLY A 128 -16.61 -21.05 8.48
CA GLY A 128 -17.76 -21.88 8.84
C GLY A 128 -19.12 -21.20 8.63
N GLU A 129 -19.14 -19.99 8.04
CA GLU A 129 -20.33 -19.15 7.85
C GLU A 129 -20.61 -18.90 6.36
N GLY A 130 -20.32 -19.90 5.52
CA GLY A 130 -20.26 -19.74 4.06
C GLY A 130 -21.50 -19.10 3.43
N ASP A 131 -22.70 -19.59 3.75
CA ASP A 131 -23.94 -19.09 3.12
C ASP A 131 -24.29 -17.66 3.58
N ALA A 132 -24.09 -17.36 4.86
CA ALA A 132 -24.28 -16.02 5.40
C ALA A 132 -23.28 -15.01 4.82
N MET A 133 -22.07 -15.45 4.50
CA MET A 133 -21.04 -14.61 3.88
C MET A 133 -21.28 -14.42 2.37
N LYS A 134 -21.72 -15.48 1.66
CA LYS A 134 -22.10 -15.38 0.23
C LYS A 134 -23.23 -14.38 0.03
N ALA A 135 -24.23 -14.40 0.91
CA ALA A 135 -25.36 -13.46 0.86
C ALA A 135 -24.96 -11.99 1.04
N LYS A 136 -23.78 -11.72 1.62
CA LYS A 136 -23.25 -10.36 1.85
C LYS A 136 -22.33 -9.85 0.73
N ARG A 137 -22.04 -10.65 -0.30
CA ARG A 137 -21.19 -10.23 -1.41
C ARG A 137 -21.80 -9.03 -2.11
N ILE A 138 -20.99 -7.99 -2.30
CA ILE A 138 -21.38 -6.78 -3.01
C ILE A 138 -20.52 -6.68 -4.25
N TYR A 139 -21.13 -6.89 -5.41
CA TYR A 139 -20.46 -6.73 -6.69
C TYR A 139 -20.49 -5.25 -7.10
N LEU A 140 -19.31 -4.66 -7.35
CA LEU A 140 -19.16 -3.28 -7.77
C LEU A 140 -18.68 -3.19 -9.21
N GLU A 141 -19.45 -2.49 -10.04
CA GLU A 141 -19.04 -2.21 -11.41
C GLU A 141 -17.85 -1.23 -11.46
N PRO A 142 -16.96 -1.34 -12.46
CA PRO A 142 -15.78 -0.48 -12.58
C PRO A 142 -16.11 1.02 -12.51
N GLU A 143 -17.22 1.44 -13.12
CA GLU A 143 -17.67 2.83 -13.19
C GLU A 143 -18.11 3.34 -11.82
N GLN A 144 -18.74 2.48 -11.02
CA GLN A 144 -19.16 2.80 -9.66
C GLN A 144 -17.95 3.03 -8.75
N VAL A 145 -16.90 2.22 -8.90
CA VAL A 145 -15.65 2.41 -8.16
C VAL A 145 -15.02 3.76 -8.50
N VAL A 146 -14.94 4.11 -9.79
CA VAL A 146 -14.36 5.39 -10.23
C VAL A 146 -15.17 6.58 -9.68
N LYS A 147 -16.50 6.48 -9.72
CA LYS A 147 -17.39 7.51 -9.16
C LYS A 147 -17.17 7.65 -7.65
N ALA A 148 -17.13 6.55 -6.91
CA ALA A 148 -16.91 6.55 -5.47
C ALA A 148 -15.54 7.14 -5.09
N VAL A 149 -14.47 6.88 -5.86
CA VAL A 149 -13.16 7.50 -5.63
C VAL A 149 -13.23 9.03 -5.80
N LYS A 150 -13.95 9.53 -6.81
CA LYS A 150 -14.09 10.98 -7.05
C LYS A 150 -14.84 11.65 -5.92
N GLU A 151 -16.01 11.12 -5.56
CA GLU A 151 -16.86 11.69 -4.50
C GLU A 151 -16.13 11.75 -3.16
N VAL A 152 -15.44 10.67 -2.78
CA VAL A 152 -14.70 10.66 -1.50
C VAL A 152 -13.50 11.61 -1.54
N LYS A 153 -12.83 11.78 -2.69
CA LYS A 153 -11.74 12.78 -2.83
C LYS A 153 -12.26 14.21 -2.73
N GLU A 154 -13.43 14.51 -3.31
CA GLU A 154 -14.07 15.81 -3.22
C GLU A 154 -14.53 16.10 -1.78
N GLU A 155 -15.13 15.11 -1.10
CA GLU A 155 -15.55 15.23 0.29
C GLU A 155 -14.34 15.42 1.23
N PHE A 156 -13.27 14.66 1.02
CA PHE A 156 -12.03 14.79 1.77
C PHE A 156 -11.37 16.17 1.56
N SER A 157 -11.47 16.74 0.35
CA SER A 157 -10.95 18.09 0.07
C SER A 157 -11.73 19.17 0.82
N LYS A 158 -13.01 18.94 1.12
CA LYS A 158 -13.86 19.85 1.92
C LYS A 158 -13.62 19.69 3.43
N HIS A 159 -13.31 18.48 3.88
CA HIS A 159 -13.16 18.13 5.29
C HIS A 159 -11.84 17.37 5.56
N PRO A 160 -10.68 18.05 5.49
CA PRO A 160 -9.37 17.42 5.70
C PRO A 160 -9.14 16.93 7.14
N ASP A 161 -9.96 17.39 8.09
CA ASP A 161 -9.95 17.04 9.51
C ASP A 161 -10.67 15.71 9.81
N ARG A 162 -11.34 15.11 8.82
CA ARG A 162 -12.08 13.86 8.96
C ARG A 162 -11.24 12.64 8.57
N PRO A 163 -10.64 11.92 9.53
CA PRO A 163 -9.77 10.77 9.22
C PRO A 163 -10.54 9.59 8.61
N ASP A 164 -11.85 9.50 8.85
CA ASP A 164 -12.70 8.45 8.28
C ASP A 164 -12.81 8.56 6.75
N LEU A 165 -12.86 9.79 6.21
CA LEU A 165 -12.85 10.03 4.76
C LEU A 165 -11.50 9.65 4.12
N MET A 166 -10.39 9.87 4.84
CA MET A 166 -9.07 9.43 4.41
C MET A 166 -8.99 7.90 4.34
N VAL A 167 -9.50 7.20 5.36
CA VAL A 167 -9.54 5.73 5.39
C VAL A 167 -10.41 5.20 4.26
N LYS A 168 -11.60 5.78 4.07
CA LYS A 168 -12.52 5.42 2.97
C LYS A 168 -11.88 5.64 1.59
N ALA A 169 -11.21 6.78 1.40
CA ALA A 169 -10.49 7.08 0.17
C ALA A 169 -9.38 6.06 -0.09
N SER A 170 -8.57 5.76 0.93
CA SER A 170 -7.48 4.79 0.85
C SER A 170 -7.99 3.39 0.50
N MET A 171 -9.08 2.95 1.13
CA MET A 171 -9.68 1.65 0.85
C MET A 171 -10.15 1.56 -0.60
N ILE A 172 -11.00 2.48 -1.06
CA ILE A 172 -11.52 2.45 -2.44
C ILE A 172 -10.39 2.61 -3.46
N GLN A 173 -9.39 3.47 -3.18
CA GLN A 173 -8.23 3.66 -4.03
C GLN A 173 -7.38 2.40 -4.15
N ASN A 174 -7.18 1.64 -3.06
CA ASN A 174 -6.45 0.37 -3.06
C ASN A 174 -7.18 -0.69 -3.91
N TYR A 175 -8.50 -0.82 -3.76
CA TYR A 175 -9.33 -1.69 -4.61
C TYR A 175 -9.19 -1.33 -6.10
N TRP A 176 -9.16 -0.04 -6.42
CA TRP A 176 -9.01 0.41 -7.80
C TRP A 176 -7.59 0.21 -8.36
N SER A 177 -6.54 0.47 -7.56
CA SER A 177 -5.15 0.31 -8.01
C SER A 177 -4.78 -1.14 -8.28
N SER A 178 -5.32 -2.09 -7.51
CA SER A 178 -5.09 -3.53 -7.74
C SER A 178 -5.62 -3.99 -9.10
N ARG A 179 -6.55 -3.24 -9.72
CA ARG A 179 -7.08 -3.53 -11.06
C ARG A 179 -6.33 -2.88 -12.21
N ARG A 180 -5.53 -1.83 -11.97
CA ARG A 180 -4.69 -1.22 -13.03
C ARG A 180 -3.47 -2.06 -13.39
N ILE A 181 -3.17 -3.08 -12.60
CA ILE A 181 -2.14 -4.06 -12.90
C ILE A 181 -2.77 -5.12 -13.83
N LEU A 182 -2.88 -4.72 -15.12
CA LEU A 182 -3.24 -5.49 -16.34
C LEU A 182 -4.73 -5.62 -16.69
N PRO A 183 -5.11 -5.13 -17.90
CA PRO A 183 -4.91 -5.94 -19.11
C PRO A 183 -3.89 -5.35 -20.09
N ARG A 184 -3.06 -6.23 -20.67
CA ARG A 184 -2.04 -5.91 -21.68
C ARG A 184 -2.63 -5.45 -23.02
N THR A 185 -3.93 -5.64 -23.23
CA THR A 185 -4.64 -5.50 -24.51
C THR A 185 -5.31 -4.14 -24.77
N GLN A 186 -5.28 -3.19 -23.82
CA GLN A 186 -5.71 -1.79 -24.06
C GLN A 186 -4.54 -0.80 -24.08
N ARG A 187 -3.32 -1.25 -24.43
CA ARG A 187 -2.23 -0.34 -24.84
C ARG A 187 -2.35 0.04 -26.30
N GLY A 188 -3.43 0.75 -26.62
CA GLY A 188 -3.60 1.52 -27.86
C GLY A 188 -3.50 3.04 -27.63
N LEU A 189 -2.98 3.46 -26.47
CA LEU A 189 -2.69 4.86 -26.15
C LEU A 189 -1.20 4.98 -25.84
N ASP A 190 -0.51 5.56 -26.81
CA ASP A 190 0.81 6.17 -26.83
C ASP A 190 1.57 6.20 -25.48
N THR A 191 2.21 5.08 -25.13
CA THR A 191 3.30 5.07 -24.14
C THR A 191 4.63 5.04 -24.86
N THR A 192 4.95 6.10 -25.60
CA THR A 192 6.34 6.44 -25.94
C THR A 192 7.03 7.18 -24.78
N TRP A 193 6.85 6.72 -23.55
CA TRP A 193 7.94 6.80 -22.57
C TRP A 193 8.88 5.62 -22.87
N THR A 194 9.61 5.74 -23.97
CA THR A 194 10.69 4.82 -24.28
C THR A 194 11.70 4.85 -23.14
N ARG A 195 12.41 3.72 -22.94
CA ARG A 195 13.58 3.60 -22.06
C ARG A 195 14.55 4.78 -22.23
N GLU A 196 14.62 5.36 -23.42
CA GLU A 196 15.39 6.56 -23.73
C GLU A 196 14.86 7.84 -23.05
N SER A 197 13.55 8.07 -22.95
CA SER A 197 12.98 9.26 -22.27
C SER A 197 13.25 9.25 -20.76
N TYR A 198 13.22 8.08 -20.13
CA TYR A 198 13.58 7.93 -18.71
C TYR A 198 15.10 8.12 -18.51
N ILE A 199 15.93 7.47 -19.34
CA ILE A 199 17.39 7.63 -19.30
C ILE A 199 17.80 9.09 -19.56
N ARG A 200 17.17 9.77 -20.52
CA ARG A 200 17.45 11.18 -20.87
C ARG A 200 17.09 12.13 -19.74
N THR A 201 16.00 11.88 -19.03
CA THR A 201 15.61 12.64 -17.83
C THR A 201 16.58 12.41 -16.67
N CYS A 202 17.00 11.16 -16.43
CA CYS A 202 17.99 10.87 -15.39
C CYS A 202 19.39 11.44 -15.73
N ARG A 203 19.78 11.45 -17.01
CA ARG A 203 21.06 12.02 -17.48
C ARG A 203 21.07 13.55 -17.38
N SER A 204 19.95 14.22 -17.66
CA SER A 204 19.84 15.69 -17.56
C SER A 204 19.91 16.16 -16.11
N ILE A 205 19.36 15.39 -15.17
CA ILE A 205 19.46 15.67 -13.72
C ILE A 205 20.90 15.49 -13.23
N ARG A 206 21.59 14.42 -13.65
CA ARG A 206 23.00 14.16 -13.27
C ARG A 206 23.98 15.19 -13.85
N LEU A 207 23.77 15.66 -15.08
CA LEU A 207 24.61 16.71 -15.68
C LEU A 207 24.38 18.09 -15.02
N ARG A 208 23.16 18.37 -14.55
CA ARG A 208 22.87 19.60 -13.78
C ARG A 208 23.47 19.60 -12.37
N SER A 209 23.60 18.44 -11.72
CA SER A 209 24.25 18.36 -10.41
C SER A 209 25.78 18.49 -10.53
N SER A 210 26.38 17.94 -11.59
CA SER A 210 27.84 18.02 -11.84
C SER A 210 28.32 19.44 -12.20
N ARG A 211 27.50 20.26 -12.87
CA ARG A 211 27.87 21.67 -13.15
C ARG A 211 27.82 22.58 -11.92
N LYS A 212 27.05 22.22 -10.89
CA LYS A 212 26.95 23.03 -9.66
C LYS A 212 28.13 22.81 -8.70
N SER A 213 28.89 21.73 -8.87
CA SER A 213 30.06 21.42 -8.04
C SER A 213 31.40 21.90 -8.61
N SER A 214 31.42 22.52 -9.80
CA SER A 214 32.64 23.02 -10.45
C SER A 214 32.77 24.56 -10.44
N THR A 215 31.89 25.26 -9.73
CA THR A 215 31.86 26.73 -9.63
C THR A 215 31.87 27.19 -8.17
N SER A 216 32.53 26.44 -7.29
CA SER A 216 32.78 26.80 -5.89
C SER A 216 34.23 26.49 -5.54
#